data_AF-A0A527VCA7-F1
#
_entry.id   AF-A0A527VCA7-F1
#
_cell.length_a   1.000
_cell.length_b   1.000
_cell.length_c   1.000
_cell.angle_alpha   90.00
_cell.angle_beta   90.00
_cell.angle_gamma   90.00
#
_symmetry.space_group_name_H-M   'P 1'
#
loop_
_entity.id
_entity.type
_entity.pdbx_description
1 polymer ?
#
loop_
_entity_poly.entity_id
_entity_poly.type
_entity_poly.pdbx_seq_one_letter_code
_entity_poly.pdbx_strand_id
1 'polypeptide(L)'
;MKETQMFREQFETALTEMLAHAADRGAKSVSVNSGNLHRSVGGYPGRNHRMPICCEVMYARKGDGDRVISAPPKGKGASLTIEYVVESGR
;
A
#
# COMPACT_ATOMS: atom_id res chain seq x y z
N MET A 1 -5.45 -2.91 -21.86
CA MET A 1 -4.58 -1.90 -21.23
C MET A 1 -5.31 -0.96 -20.24
N LYS A 2 -6.63 -0.80 -20.29
CA LYS A 2 -7.37 0.10 -19.36
C LYS A 2 -7.56 -0.44 -17.93
N GLU A 3 -7.69 -1.76 -17.77
CA GLU A 3 -8.02 -2.38 -16.46
C GLU A 3 -6.88 -2.29 -15.44
N THR A 4 -5.63 -2.52 -15.86
CA THR A 4 -4.44 -2.45 -15.00
C THR A 4 -4.23 -1.06 -14.41
N GLN A 5 -4.48 -0.02 -15.20
CA GLN A 5 -4.36 1.38 -14.75
C GLN A 5 -5.38 1.69 -13.66
N MET A 6 -6.64 1.26 -13.81
CA MET A 6 -7.67 1.45 -12.78
C MET A 6 -7.33 0.75 -11.45
N PHE A 7 -6.73 -0.45 -11.49
CA PHE A 7 -6.34 -1.13 -10.24
C PHE A 7 -5.18 -0.44 -9.53
N ARG A 8 -4.23 0.10 -10.29
CA ARG A 8 -3.15 0.90 -9.72
C ARG A 8 -3.71 2.10 -8.97
N GLU A 9 -4.61 2.86 -9.60
CA GLU A 9 -5.25 4.03 -9.02
C GLU A 9 -6.02 3.68 -7.73
N GLN A 10 -6.77 2.57 -7.71
CA GLN A 10 -7.47 2.12 -6.51
C GLN A 10 -6.51 1.80 -5.34
N PHE A 11 -5.38 1.16 -5.63
CA PHE A 11 -4.36 0.92 -4.61
C PHE A 11 -3.68 2.21 -4.15
N GLU A 12 -3.44 3.16 -5.05
CA GLU A 12 -2.87 4.46 -4.73
C GLU A 12 -3.82 5.27 -3.83
N THR A 13 -5.12 5.28 -4.14
CA THR A 13 -6.17 5.91 -3.32
C THR A 13 -6.25 5.26 -1.95
N ALA A 14 -6.41 3.94 -1.89
CA ALA A 14 -6.54 3.23 -0.61
C ALA A 14 -5.29 3.38 0.27
N LEU A 15 -4.09 3.34 -0.31
CA LEU A 15 -2.86 3.60 0.42
C LEU A 15 -2.83 5.04 0.94
N THR A 16 -3.18 6.02 0.10
CA THR A 16 -3.21 7.44 0.50
C THR A 16 -4.19 7.69 1.65
N GLU A 17 -5.39 7.09 1.60
CA GLU A 17 -6.37 7.18 2.69
C GLU A 17 -5.84 6.60 4.00
N MET A 18 -5.18 5.44 3.95
CA MET A 18 -4.56 4.85 5.16
C MET A 18 -3.48 5.74 5.77
N LEU A 19 -2.66 6.38 4.93
CA LEU A 19 -1.63 7.32 5.38
C LEU A 19 -2.25 8.59 5.98
N ALA A 20 -3.25 9.17 5.31
CA ALA A 20 -3.98 10.35 5.79
C ALA A 20 -4.64 10.07 7.14
N HIS A 21 -5.36 8.95 7.27
CA HIS A 21 -5.96 8.55 8.55
C HIS A 21 -4.95 8.30 9.67
N ALA A 22 -3.73 7.87 9.35
CA ALA A 22 -2.67 7.77 10.35
C ALA A 22 -2.15 9.14 10.78
N ALA A 23 -1.95 10.05 9.82
CA ALA A 23 -1.56 11.43 10.08
C ALA A 23 -2.60 12.19 10.91
N ASP A 24 -3.89 12.06 10.58
CA ASP A 24 -5.01 12.68 11.31
C ASP A 24 -5.09 12.21 12.77
N ARG A 25 -4.60 11.00 13.06
CA ARG A 25 -4.50 10.46 14.43
C ARG A 25 -3.21 10.88 15.15
N GLY A 26 -2.40 11.75 14.56
CA GLY A 26 -1.14 12.21 15.12
C GLY A 26 -0.04 11.15 15.13
N ALA A 27 -0.15 10.10 14.31
CA ALA A 27 0.93 9.13 14.16
C ALA A 27 2.12 9.78 13.45
N LYS A 28 3.34 9.34 13.79
CA LYS A 28 4.58 9.73 13.07
C LYS A 28 4.92 8.77 11.93
N SER A 29 4.48 7.53 12.05
CA SER A 29 4.62 6.50 11.03
C SER A 29 3.44 5.52 11.09
N VAL A 30 3.22 4.78 10.00
CA VAL A 30 2.26 3.69 9.94
C VAL A 30 2.81 2.54 9.12
N SER A 31 2.68 1.32 9.67
CA SER A 31 3.02 0.10 8.95
C SER A 31 1.84 -0.38 8.11
N VAL A 32 2.03 -0.48 6.80
CA VAL A 32 1.02 -0.98 5.86
C VAL A 32 1.49 -2.33 5.31
N ASN A 33 0.63 -3.34 5.40
CA ASN A 33 0.85 -4.67 4.84
C ASN A 33 0.09 -4.83 3.51
N SER A 34 0.76 -5.35 2.49
CA SER A 34 0.23 -5.52 1.13
C SER A 34 -0.95 -6.48 1.06
N GLY A 35 -0.98 -7.53 1.87
CA GLY A 35 -2.09 -8.47 1.97
C GLY A 35 -3.35 -7.84 2.57
N ASN A 36 -3.18 -6.92 3.52
CA ASN A 36 -4.28 -6.15 4.10
C ASN A 36 -4.79 -5.08 3.13
N LEU A 37 -3.88 -4.31 2.52
CA LEU A 37 -4.22 -3.34 1.47
C LEU A 37 -4.92 -3.99 0.27
N HIS A 38 -4.45 -5.17 -0.14
CA HIS A 38 -5.10 -5.94 -1.20
C HIS A 38 -6.53 -6.36 -0.84
N ARG A 39 -6.76 -6.74 0.41
CA ARG A 39 -8.09 -7.13 0.90
C ARG A 39 -9.03 -5.94 1.07
N SER A 40 -8.53 -4.77 1.49
CA SER A 40 -9.37 -3.57 1.63
C SER A 40 -9.89 -3.06 0.28
N VAL A 41 -9.10 -3.23 -0.79
CA VAL A 41 -9.53 -2.95 -2.18
C VAL A 41 -10.35 -4.12 -2.76
N GLY A 42 -10.31 -5.30 -2.14
CA GLY A 42 -10.85 -6.56 -2.67
C GLY A 42 -12.38 -6.69 -2.61
N GLY A 43 -13.09 -6.02 -3.53
CA GLY A 43 -14.53 -6.15 -3.77
C GLY A 43 -14.91 -6.51 -5.22
N TYR A 44 -13.95 -6.94 -6.04
CA TYR A 44 -14.15 -7.11 -7.48
C TYR A 44 -14.50 -8.56 -7.86
N PRO A 45 -15.36 -8.78 -8.88
CA PRO A 45 -15.62 -10.10 -9.41
C PRO A 45 -14.36 -10.64 -10.13
N GLY A 46 -13.68 -11.63 -9.53
CA GLY A 46 -12.61 -12.39 -10.17
C GLY A 46 -11.37 -12.66 -9.30
N ARG A 47 -10.72 -13.81 -9.51
CA ARG A 47 -9.52 -14.30 -8.78
C ARG A 47 -8.21 -13.65 -9.25
N ASN A 48 -8.21 -12.37 -9.63
CA ASN A 48 -7.06 -11.82 -10.35
C ASN A 48 -5.87 -11.47 -9.45
N HIS A 49 -4.71 -11.93 -9.90
CA HIS A 49 -3.35 -11.80 -9.38
C HIS A 49 -2.86 -10.33 -9.32
N ARG A 50 -3.57 -9.43 -8.64
CA ARG A 50 -3.25 -7.99 -8.55
C ARG A 50 -2.22 -7.68 -7.45
N MET A 51 -1.77 -8.70 -6.73
CA MET A 51 -0.75 -8.57 -5.70
C MET A 51 0.55 -7.88 -6.18
N PRO A 52 1.09 -8.17 -7.39
CA PRO A 52 2.26 -7.46 -7.88
C PRO A 52 2.01 -5.95 -8.06
N ILE A 53 0.82 -5.56 -8.53
CA ILE A 53 0.43 -4.14 -8.70
C ILE A 53 0.32 -3.47 -7.33
N CYS A 54 -0.33 -4.11 -6.36
CA CYS A 54 -0.40 -3.62 -4.98
C CYS A 54 1.02 -3.38 -4.40
N CYS A 55 1.91 -4.35 -4.55
CA CYS A 55 3.29 -4.21 -4.07
C CYS A 55 4.06 -3.11 -4.83
N GLU A 56 3.86 -2.98 -6.14
CA GLU A 56 4.47 -1.90 -6.95
C GLU A 56 4.01 -0.52 -6.51
N VAL A 57 2.72 -0.34 -6.23
CA VAL A 57 2.18 0.91 -5.68
C VAL A 57 2.83 1.23 -4.33
N MET A 58 2.92 0.24 -3.45
CA MET A 58 3.57 0.43 -2.15
C MET A 58 5.05 0.83 -2.29
N TYR A 59 5.81 0.13 -3.13
CA TYR A 59 7.21 0.48 -3.38
C TYR A 59 7.36 1.84 -4.06
N ALA A 60 6.50 2.18 -5.02
CA ALA A 60 6.54 3.46 -5.72
C ALA A 60 6.19 4.64 -4.81
N ARG A 61 5.33 4.42 -3.80
CA ARG A 61 4.93 5.44 -2.82
C ARG A 61 6.01 5.71 -1.76
N LYS A 62 6.96 4.78 -1.59
CA LYS A 62 8.03 4.87 -0.60
C LYS A 62 8.94 6.06 -0.90
N GLY A 63 9.03 6.99 0.04
CA GLY A 63 9.96 8.13 0.02
C GLY A 63 11.14 7.96 0.97
N ASP A 64 11.74 9.10 1.33
CA ASP A 64 12.78 9.21 2.34
C ASP A 64 12.19 9.02 3.75
N GLY A 65 12.90 8.31 4.61
CA GLY A 65 12.43 7.97 5.96
C GLY A 65 11.56 6.71 6.04
N ASP A 66 10.90 6.33 4.94
CA ASP A 66 10.12 5.09 4.87
C ASP A 66 10.99 3.83 4.85
N ARG A 67 10.51 2.74 5.47
CA ARG A 67 11.30 1.52 5.68
C ARG A 67 10.51 0.26 5.30
N VAL A 68 11.14 -0.63 4.54
CA VAL A 68 10.63 -1.99 4.35
C VAL A 68 10.89 -2.78 5.62
N ILE A 69 9.82 -3.19 6.32
CA ILE A 69 9.91 -3.94 7.58
C ILE A 69 10.03 -5.44 7.30
N SER A 70 9.28 -5.92 6.31
CA SER A 70 9.28 -7.32 5.90
C SER A 70 8.97 -7.40 4.41
N ALA A 71 9.61 -8.32 3.70
CA ALA A 71 9.29 -8.66 2.32
C ALA A 71 9.44 -10.18 2.12
N PRO A 72 8.61 -10.80 1.26
CA PRO A 72 8.85 -12.18 0.86
C PRO A 72 10.19 -12.33 0.12
N PRO A 73 10.76 -13.54 -0.01
CA PRO A 73 12.05 -13.75 -0.68
C PRO A 73 12.13 -13.20 -2.11
N LYS A 74 10.99 -13.11 -2.80
CA LYS A 74 10.87 -12.54 -4.16
C LYS A 74 10.53 -11.04 -4.17
N GLY A 75 10.54 -10.37 -3.03
CA GLY A 75 10.23 -8.94 -2.85
C GLY A 75 8.73 -8.61 -2.87
N LYS A 76 7.97 -9.12 -3.85
CA LYS A 76 6.53 -8.87 -3.99
C LYS A 76 5.69 -10.04 -3.45
N GLY A 77 4.66 -9.72 -2.68
CA GLY A 77 3.71 -10.69 -2.14
C GLY A 77 2.98 -10.16 -0.90
N ALA A 78 2.00 -10.92 -0.41
CA ALA A 78 1.09 -10.50 0.68
C ALA A 78 1.76 -10.25 2.04
N SER A 79 3.00 -10.71 2.22
CA SER A 79 3.81 -10.49 3.43
C SER A 79 4.70 -9.24 3.35
N LEU A 80 4.62 -8.46 2.25
CA LEU A 80 5.30 -7.17 2.15
C LEU A 80 4.67 -6.20 3.16
N THR A 81 5.51 -5.62 4.01
CA THR A 81 5.13 -4.59 4.98
C THR A 81 6.12 -3.44 4.87
N ILE A 82 5.59 -2.24 4.63
CA ILE A 82 6.36 -0.99 4.58
C ILE A 82 5.84 -0.08 5.68
N GLU A 83 6.74 0.44 6.49
CA GLU A 83 6.50 1.55 7.40
C GLU A 83 6.68 2.86 6.63
N TYR A 84 5.61 3.64 6.56
CA TYR A 84 5.61 4.98 5.97
C TYR A 84 5.66 6.01 7.08
N VAL A 85 6.57 6.97 6.97
CA VAL A 85 6.53 8.19 7.75
C VAL A 85 5.32 8.99 7.28
N VAL A 86 4.48 9.37 8.23
CA VAL A 86 3.32 10.23 7.97
C VAL A 86 3.57 11.51 8.73
N GLU A 87 3.72 12.61 8.01
CA GLU A 87 3.79 13.91 8.65
C GLU A 87 2.42 14.20 9.25
N SER A 88 2.34 14.20 10.58
CA SER A 88 1.18 14.73 11.28
C SER A 88 0.98 16.16 10.77
N GLY A 89 -0.18 16.42 10.16
CA GLY A 89 -0.56 17.76 9.73
C GLY A 89 -0.35 18.74 10.88
N ARG A 90 0.35 19.84 10.60
CA ARG A 90 0.42 21.01 11.48
C ARG A 90 -0.96 21.64 11.60
#